data_AF-A0A4Q3S972-F1
#
_entry.id   AF-A0A4Q3S972-F1
#
_cell.length_a   1.000
_cell.length_b   1.000
_cell.length_c   1.000
_cell.angle_alpha   90.00
_cell.angle_beta   90.00
_cell.angle_gamma   90.00
#
_symmetry.space_group_name_H-M   'P 1'
#
loop_
_entity.id
_entity.type
_entity.pdbx_description
1 polymer ?
#
loop_
_entity_poly.entity_id
_entity_poly.type
_entity_poly.pdbx_seq_one_letter_code
_entity_poly.pdbx_strand_id
1 'polypeptide(L)'
;NAATPFGLKAMASLQEINPSKDVASNPQIMFLCLHAAGLNLIPVSVIAVRAAQNASDPTDVFIPCMIVTFVGTLAAMIIVSLRQKINLFQPIILGWIAGISLIIASLVLYVVTLNAAGIQSFSSMLSNGLILLVFLLIVLGGLYKKIDIFSAFIDGAKNGFDTAIRIIPYILGILVAVSMLRTSGTFDAVITGMKQFFAVLGADTRFVDGLPTALIRPLSGGAARGMMVSTMTTFGPDSFASRLSGIFQGAADTTFYVVAVYFGSVGIKNTRYSIGTMLLADLVCVITAIFLCYLFFG
;
A
#
# COMPACT_ATOMS: atom_id res chain seq x y z
N ASN A 1 4.63 -5.17 0.77
CA ASN A 1 5.41 -4.02 1.24
C ASN A 1 6.20 -3.46 0.09
N ALA A 2 6.02 -2.16 -0.15
CA ALA A 2 6.41 -1.42 -1.35
C ALA A 2 7.91 -1.33 -1.71
N ALA A 3 8.84 -1.61 -0.78
CA ALA A 3 10.27 -1.38 -1.03
C ALA A 3 10.89 -2.43 -1.96
N THR A 4 10.81 -2.19 -3.26
CA THR A 4 11.48 -3.01 -4.28
C THR A 4 12.89 -2.49 -4.56
N PRO A 5 13.83 -3.34 -5.01
CA PRO A 5 15.17 -2.90 -5.43
C PRO A 5 15.15 -1.77 -6.48
N PHE A 6 14.17 -1.80 -7.41
CA PHE A 6 13.98 -0.72 -8.38
C PHE A 6 13.56 0.59 -7.72
N GLY A 7 12.66 0.54 -6.74
CA GLY A 7 12.26 1.72 -5.99
C GLY A 7 13.43 2.34 -5.21
N LEU A 8 14.26 1.51 -4.59
CA LEU A 8 15.46 1.97 -3.88
C LEU A 8 16.50 2.57 -4.83
N LYS A 9 16.71 1.97 -6.00
CA LYS A 9 17.58 2.54 -7.05
C LYS A 9 17.04 3.87 -7.57
N ALA A 10 15.73 3.98 -7.83
CA ALA A 10 15.11 5.23 -8.23
C ALA A 10 15.31 6.33 -7.16
N MET A 11 15.15 5.99 -5.88
CA MET A 11 15.43 6.90 -4.78
C MET A 11 16.91 7.31 -4.71
N ALA A 12 17.84 6.38 -4.98
CA ALA A 12 19.26 6.68 -5.08
C ALA A 12 19.59 7.63 -6.24
N SER A 13 19.01 7.42 -7.43
CA SER A 13 19.16 8.34 -8.56
C SER A 13 18.57 9.72 -8.25
N LEU A 14 17.42 9.79 -7.58
CA LEU A 14 16.86 11.06 -7.10
C LEU A 14 17.76 11.73 -6.04
N GLN A 15 18.51 10.95 -5.27
CA GLN A 15 19.47 11.46 -4.29
C GLN A 15 20.72 12.03 -4.97
N GLU A 16 21.19 11.48 -6.08
CA GLU A 16 22.36 12.00 -6.82
C GLU A 16 22.16 13.47 -7.21
N ILE A 17 20.98 13.81 -7.69
CA ILE A 17 20.60 15.17 -8.09
C ILE A 17 20.07 16.03 -6.93
N ASN A 18 19.99 15.50 -5.71
CA ASN A 18 19.49 16.25 -4.56
C ASN A 18 20.55 17.28 -4.09
N PRO A 19 20.24 18.60 -4.09
CA PRO A 19 21.16 19.63 -3.64
C PRO A 19 21.45 19.57 -2.13
N SER A 20 20.58 18.95 -1.32
CA SER A 20 20.76 18.80 0.13
C SER A 20 20.68 17.33 0.54
N LYS A 21 21.83 16.69 0.73
CA LYS A 21 21.92 15.22 0.92
C LYS A 21 21.25 14.70 2.20
N ASP A 22 21.02 15.55 3.19
CA ASP A 22 20.33 15.14 4.43
C ASP A 22 18.82 15.45 4.43
N VAL A 23 18.31 16.18 3.42
CA VAL A 23 16.95 16.74 3.39
C VAL A 23 16.20 16.25 2.16
N ALA A 24 14.98 15.74 2.35
CA ALA A 24 14.19 15.17 1.25
C ALA A 24 13.86 16.21 0.16
N SER A 25 14.19 15.92 -1.10
CA SER A 25 13.85 16.77 -2.24
C SER A 25 12.39 16.62 -2.66
N ASN A 26 11.85 17.60 -3.40
CA ASN A 26 10.46 17.54 -3.88
C ASN A 26 10.16 16.28 -4.73
N PRO A 27 11.03 15.88 -5.70
CA PRO A 27 10.85 14.63 -6.43
C PRO A 27 10.86 13.39 -5.54
N GLN A 28 11.73 13.33 -4.54
CA GLN A 28 11.77 12.21 -3.58
C GLN A 28 10.48 12.12 -2.78
N ILE A 29 9.93 13.25 -2.32
CA ILE A 29 8.66 13.28 -1.59
C ILE A 29 7.50 12.84 -2.49
N MET A 30 7.42 13.35 -3.74
CA MET A 30 6.38 12.95 -4.69
C MET A 30 6.43 11.44 -4.98
N PHE A 31 7.62 10.94 -5.31
CA PHE A 31 7.85 9.53 -5.56
C PHE A 31 7.43 8.67 -4.35
N LEU A 32 7.86 9.05 -3.15
CA LEU A 32 7.55 8.30 -1.94
C LEU A 32 6.05 8.31 -1.60
N CYS A 33 5.37 9.46 -1.71
CA CYS A 33 3.95 9.57 -1.38
C CYS A 33 3.08 8.77 -2.36
N LEU A 34 3.36 8.83 -3.66
CA LEU A 34 2.65 8.04 -4.66
C LEU A 34 2.89 6.54 -4.48
N HIS A 35 4.13 6.16 -4.15
CA HIS A 35 4.49 4.77 -3.92
C HIS A 35 3.84 4.20 -2.65
N ALA A 36 3.71 5.00 -1.59
CA ALA A 36 3.07 4.60 -0.34
C ALA A 36 1.54 4.49 -0.46
N ALA A 37 0.92 5.34 -1.27
CA ALA A 37 -0.50 5.20 -1.61
C ALA A 37 -0.81 3.85 -2.30
N GLY A 38 0.21 3.26 -2.95
CA GLY A 38 0.27 1.82 -3.21
C GLY A 38 -0.93 1.30 -4.00
N LEU A 39 -1.12 1.81 -5.23
CA LEU A 39 -2.20 1.38 -6.12
C LEU A 39 -2.18 -0.14 -6.30
N ASN A 40 -3.06 -0.80 -5.57
CA ASN A 40 -3.23 -2.24 -5.62
C ASN A 40 -4.40 -2.56 -6.53
N LEU A 41 -4.10 -3.16 -7.69
CA LEU A 41 -5.11 -3.47 -8.71
C LEU A 41 -6.02 -4.61 -8.28
N ILE A 42 -5.43 -5.68 -7.72
CA ILE A 42 -6.17 -6.85 -7.26
C ILE A 42 -5.65 -7.24 -5.87
N PRO A 43 -6.48 -7.17 -4.82
CA PRO A 43 -6.10 -7.52 -3.45
C PRO A 43 -6.07 -9.05 -3.25
N VAL A 44 -5.31 -9.76 -4.08
CA VAL A 44 -5.20 -11.23 -4.08
C VAL A 44 -4.92 -11.79 -2.69
N SER A 45 -4.03 -11.14 -1.94
CA SER A 45 -3.69 -11.58 -0.59
C SER A 45 -4.82 -11.41 0.44
N VAL A 46 -5.76 -10.48 0.22
CA VAL A 46 -6.95 -10.31 1.07
C VAL A 46 -7.98 -11.39 0.70
N ILE A 47 -8.22 -11.57 -0.60
CA ILE A 47 -9.12 -12.61 -1.14
C ILE A 47 -8.68 -13.99 -0.66
N ALA A 48 -7.38 -14.31 -0.74
CA ALA A 48 -6.84 -15.58 -0.28
C ALA A 48 -7.05 -15.81 1.22
N VAL A 49 -6.90 -14.78 2.05
CA VAL A 49 -7.16 -14.91 3.50
C VAL A 49 -8.65 -15.07 3.77
N ARG A 50 -9.53 -14.33 3.06
CA ARG A 50 -10.99 -14.49 3.17
C ARG A 50 -11.42 -15.91 2.78
N ALA A 51 -10.88 -16.44 1.69
CA ALA A 51 -11.12 -17.82 1.25
C ALA A 51 -10.62 -18.84 2.29
N ALA A 52 -9.41 -18.65 2.84
CA ALA A 52 -8.87 -19.51 3.88
C ALA A 52 -9.67 -19.47 5.19
N GLN A 53 -10.37 -18.37 5.46
CA GLN A 53 -11.27 -18.21 6.60
C GLN A 53 -12.73 -18.57 6.28
N ASN A 54 -12.99 -19.20 5.13
CA ASN A 54 -14.31 -19.66 4.69
C ASN A 54 -15.37 -18.53 4.55
N ALA A 55 -14.96 -17.36 4.06
CA ALA A 55 -15.91 -16.32 3.66
C ALA A 55 -16.85 -16.83 2.55
N SER A 56 -18.13 -16.50 2.64
CA SER A 56 -19.14 -16.90 1.65
C SER A 56 -18.82 -16.42 0.23
N ASP A 57 -18.40 -15.17 0.10
CA ASP A 57 -17.81 -14.59 -1.10
C ASP A 57 -16.47 -13.92 -0.74
N PRO A 58 -15.32 -14.57 -1.03
CA PRO A 58 -14.01 -13.98 -0.78
C PRO A 58 -13.69 -12.73 -1.60
N THR A 59 -14.45 -12.45 -2.66
CA THR A 59 -14.18 -11.39 -3.63
C THR A 59 -15.06 -10.16 -3.47
N ASP A 60 -16.07 -10.20 -2.61
CA ASP A 60 -16.98 -9.09 -2.34
C ASP A 60 -16.26 -7.76 -1.98
N VAL A 61 -15.12 -7.83 -1.30
CA VAL A 61 -14.29 -6.65 -0.96
C VAL A 61 -13.46 -6.09 -2.12
N PHE A 62 -13.42 -6.74 -3.29
CA PHE A 62 -12.57 -6.38 -4.43
C PHE A 62 -12.82 -4.94 -4.92
N ILE A 63 -14.07 -4.63 -5.29
CA ILE A 63 -14.41 -3.31 -5.84
C ILE A 63 -14.14 -2.20 -4.81
N PRO A 64 -14.61 -2.30 -3.54
CA PRO A 64 -14.29 -1.31 -2.53
C PRO A 64 -12.78 -1.12 -2.30
N CYS A 65 -11.98 -2.20 -2.25
CA CYS A 65 -10.52 -2.10 -2.10
C CYS A 65 -9.90 -1.24 -3.19
N MET A 66 -10.25 -1.49 -4.44
CA MET A 66 -9.65 -0.81 -5.57
C MET A 66 -10.09 0.65 -5.68
N ILE A 67 -11.36 0.96 -5.37
CA ILE A 67 -11.79 2.37 -5.30
C ILE A 67 -10.97 3.10 -4.24
N VAL A 68 -10.76 2.49 -3.07
CA VAL A 68 -9.97 3.10 -1.99
C VAL A 68 -8.52 3.32 -2.41
N THR A 69 -7.87 2.34 -3.06
CA THR A 69 -6.46 2.48 -3.51
C THR A 69 -6.31 3.59 -4.55
N PHE A 70 -7.28 3.70 -5.46
CA PHE A 70 -7.33 4.75 -6.48
C PHE A 70 -7.53 6.13 -5.85
N VAL A 71 -8.51 6.27 -4.95
CA VAL A 71 -8.77 7.52 -4.21
C VAL A 71 -7.56 7.92 -3.37
N GLY A 72 -6.90 6.96 -2.70
CA GLY A 72 -5.66 7.20 -1.95
C GLY A 72 -4.52 7.72 -2.81
N THR A 73 -4.34 7.13 -4.00
CA THR A 73 -3.32 7.55 -4.97
C THR A 73 -3.59 8.97 -5.46
N LEU A 74 -4.84 9.29 -5.79
CA LEU A 74 -5.24 10.65 -6.18
C LEU A 74 -5.07 11.63 -5.03
N ALA A 75 -5.45 11.26 -3.79
CA ALA A 75 -5.28 12.10 -2.62
C ALA A 75 -3.80 12.43 -2.38
N ALA A 76 -2.91 11.43 -2.42
CA ALA A 76 -1.48 11.65 -2.30
C ALA A 76 -0.96 12.59 -3.40
N MET A 77 -1.35 12.35 -4.67
CA MET A 77 -0.97 13.21 -5.79
C MET A 77 -1.44 14.65 -5.59
N ILE A 78 -2.70 14.86 -5.20
CA ILE A 78 -3.29 16.18 -4.98
C ILE A 78 -2.61 16.90 -3.82
N ILE A 79 -2.46 16.26 -2.66
CA ILE A 79 -1.86 16.88 -1.48
C ILE A 79 -0.41 17.30 -1.76
N VAL A 80 0.39 16.44 -2.39
CA VAL A 80 1.77 16.79 -2.77
C VAL A 80 1.78 17.90 -3.82
N SER A 81 0.92 17.83 -4.83
CA SER A 81 0.88 18.82 -5.92
C SER A 81 0.49 20.20 -5.41
N LEU A 82 -0.47 20.30 -4.48
CA LEU A 82 -0.83 21.55 -3.81
C LEU A 82 0.36 22.12 -3.02
N ARG A 83 1.08 21.28 -2.26
CA ARG A 83 2.27 21.69 -1.50
C ARG A 83 3.43 22.12 -2.38
N GLN A 84 3.63 21.45 -3.51
CA GLN A 84 4.71 21.71 -4.46
C GLN A 84 4.33 22.73 -5.54
N LYS A 85 3.09 23.24 -5.52
CA LYS A 85 2.52 24.16 -6.52
C LYS A 85 2.58 23.60 -7.96
N ILE A 86 2.37 22.30 -8.10
CA ILE A 86 2.26 21.63 -9.40
C ILE A 86 0.85 21.84 -9.94
N ASN A 87 0.74 22.30 -11.20
CA ASN A 87 -0.54 22.47 -11.85
C ASN A 87 -1.03 21.13 -12.43
N LEU A 88 -1.95 20.47 -11.73
CA LEU A 88 -2.54 19.19 -12.15
C LEU A 88 -3.37 19.27 -13.43
N PHE A 89 -3.81 20.47 -13.84
CA PHE A 89 -4.57 20.68 -15.07
C PHE A 89 -3.69 20.76 -16.32
N GLN A 90 -2.38 20.58 -16.18
CA GLN A 90 -1.51 20.46 -17.35
C GLN A 90 -1.97 19.28 -18.22
N PRO A 91 -2.14 19.46 -19.54
CA PRO A 91 -2.66 18.43 -20.45
C PRO A 91 -1.90 17.11 -20.38
N ILE A 92 -0.59 17.16 -20.13
CA ILE A 92 0.27 15.96 -20.00
C ILE A 92 -0.12 15.17 -18.73
N ILE A 93 -0.30 15.85 -17.60
CA ILE A 93 -0.69 15.21 -16.34
C ILE A 93 -2.09 14.62 -16.46
N LEU A 94 -3.03 15.40 -17.00
CA LEU A 94 -4.40 14.94 -17.25
C LEU A 94 -4.42 13.74 -18.21
N GLY A 95 -3.59 13.75 -19.26
CA GLY A 95 -3.46 12.64 -20.19
C GLY A 95 -3.00 11.36 -19.51
N TRP A 96 -2.00 11.42 -18.63
CA TRP A 96 -1.56 10.28 -17.84
C TRP A 96 -2.63 9.77 -16.86
N ILE A 97 -3.28 10.69 -16.12
CA ILE A 97 -4.35 10.33 -15.19
C ILE A 97 -5.49 9.65 -15.95
N ALA A 98 -5.95 10.25 -17.05
CA ALA A 98 -7.04 9.71 -17.87
C ALA A 98 -6.68 8.35 -18.49
N GLY A 99 -5.47 8.22 -19.04
CA GLY A 99 -5.00 6.97 -19.64
C GLY A 99 -4.91 5.83 -18.64
N ILE A 100 -4.30 6.06 -17.48
CA ILE A 100 -4.22 5.06 -16.41
C ILE A 100 -5.61 4.72 -15.89
N SER A 101 -6.47 5.72 -15.69
CA SER A 101 -7.85 5.52 -15.23
C SER A 101 -8.66 4.67 -16.22
N LEU A 102 -8.48 4.88 -17.54
CA LEU A 102 -9.14 4.10 -18.58
C LEU A 102 -8.68 2.62 -18.58
N ILE A 103 -7.38 2.39 -18.39
CA ILE A 103 -6.81 1.04 -18.29
C ILE A 103 -7.37 0.33 -17.06
N ILE A 104 -7.38 0.99 -15.90
CA ILE A 104 -7.93 0.44 -14.66
C ILE A 104 -9.43 0.16 -14.84
N ALA A 105 -10.21 1.10 -15.38
CA ALA A 105 -11.63 0.91 -15.62
C ALA A 105 -11.90 -0.29 -16.54
N SER A 106 -11.13 -0.42 -17.63
CA SER A 106 -11.24 -1.57 -18.54
C SER A 106 -10.92 -2.89 -17.84
N LEU A 107 -9.87 -2.92 -17.01
CA LEU A 107 -9.49 -4.07 -16.22
C LEU A 107 -10.61 -4.47 -15.25
N VAL A 108 -11.25 -3.50 -14.61
CA VAL A 108 -12.36 -3.73 -13.68
C VAL A 108 -13.57 -4.31 -14.38
N LEU A 109 -13.96 -3.70 -15.50
CA LEU A 109 -15.10 -4.17 -16.28
C LEU A 109 -14.90 -5.64 -16.71
N TYR A 110 -13.66 -6.03 -17.01
CA TYR A 110 -13.33 -7.43 -17.26
C TYR A 110 -13.36 -8.30 -16.00
N VAL A 111 -12.64 -7.91 -14.94
CA VAL A 111 -12.49 -8.71 -13.71
C VAL A 111 -13.84 -8.94 -13.01
N VAL A 112 -14.76 -7.99 -13.07
CA VAL A 112 -16.12 -8.12 -12.49
C VAL A 112 -16.96 -9.19 -13.17
N THR A 113 -16.62 -9.59 -14.40
CA THR A 113 -17.29 -10.73 -15.07
C THR A 113 -16.79 -12.10 -14.60
N LEU A 114 -15.71 -12.14 -13.82
CA LEU A 114 -15.08 -13.37 -13.35
C LEU A 114 -15.56 -13.73 -11.93
N ASN A 115 -15.63 -15.03 -11.65
CA ASN A 115 -15.80 -15.54 -10.28
C ASN A 115 -14.46 -15.58 -9.52
N ALA A 116 -14.48 -15.94 -8.22
CA ALA A 116 -13.27 -16.00 -7.39
C ALA A 116 -12.13 -16.85 -7.98
N ALA A 117 -12.44 -18.02 -8.56
CA ALA A 117 -11.45 -18.87 -9.21
C ALA A 117 -10.88 -18.20 -10.48
N GLY A 118 -11.74 -17.54 -11.26
CA GLY A 118 -11.37 -16.77 -12.44
C GLY A 118 -10.46 -15.60 -12.11
N ILE A 119 -10.78 -14.82 -11.06
CA ILE A 119 -9.93 -13.72 -10.57
C ILE A 119 -8.56 -14.24 -10.15
N GLN A 120 -8.50 -15.34 -9.40
CA GLN A 120 -7.24 -15.95 -8.97
C GLN A 120 -6.40 -16.44 -10.16
N SER A 121 -7.03 -17.12 -11.12
CA SER A 121 -6.38 -17.61 -12.33
C SER A 121 -5.83 -16.46 -13.17
N PHE A 122 -6.67 -15.47 -13.47
CA PHE A 122 -6.27 -14.27 -14.22
C PHE A 122 -5.14 -13.52 -13.54
N SER A 123 -5.24 -13.30 -12.22
CA SER A 123 -4.20 -12.61 -11.45
C SER A 123 -2.87 -13.36 -11.47
N SER A 124 -2.90 -14.68 -11.35
CA SER A 124 -1.71 -15.54 -11.41
C SER A 124 -1.06 -15.50 -12.79
N MET A 125 -1.86 -15.65 -13.85
CA MET A 125 -1.38 -15.58 -15.23
C MET A 125 -0.80 -14.21 -15.57
N LEU A 126 -1.48 -13.12 -15.19
CA LEU A 126 -1.01 -11.76 -15.41
C LEU A 126 0.31 -11.53 -14.65
N SER A 127 0.38 -11.89 -13.37
CA SER A 127 1.58 -11.70 -12.54
C SER A 127 2.76 -12.50 -13.07
N ASN A 128 2.58 -13.81 -13.31
CA ASN A 128 3.65 -14.67 -13.82
C ASN A 128 4.08 -14.26 -15.22
N GLY A 129 3.12 -13.87 -16.07
CA GLY A 129 3.39 -13.34 -17.42
C GLY A 129 4.21 -12.06 -17.39
N LEU A 130 3.89 -11.10 -16.52
CA LEU A 130 4.66 -9.87 -16.35
C LEU A 130 6.06 -10.14 -15.81
N ILE A 131 6.22 -11.02 -14.83
CA ILE A 131 7.53 -11.40 -14.29
C ILE A 131 8.38 -12.06 -15.39
N LEU A 132 7.80 -12.99 -16.14
CA LEU A 132 8.48 -13.66 -17.24
C LEU A 132 8.88 -12.65 -18.33
N LEU A 133 7.98 -11.73 -18.69
CA LEU A 133 8.25 -10.67 -19.66
C LEU A 133 9.41 -9.79 -19.20
N VAL A 134 9.41 -9.31 -17.95
CA VAL A 134 10.49 -8.49 -17.39
C VAL A 134 11.81 -9.26 -17.41
N PHE A 135 11.80 -10.54 -17.03
CA PHE A 135 12.99 -11.39 -17.08
C PHE A 135 13.53 -11.51 -18.52
N LEU A 136 12.65 -11.79 -19.49
CA LEU A 136 13.00 -11.89 -20.91
C LEU A 136 13.58 -10.57 -21.45
N LEU A 137 12.97 -9.44 -21.11
CA LEU A 137 13.46 -8.11 -21.48
C LEU A 137 14.84 -7.80 -20.88
N ILE A 138 15.09 -8.18 -19.62
CA ILE A 138 16.40 -8.01 -18.99
C ILE A 138 17.45 -8.87 -19.70
N VAL A 139 17.14 -10.13 -19.99
CA VAL A 139 18.07 -11.05 -20.68
C VAL A 139 18.34 -10.56 -22.10
N LEU A 140 17.31 -10.26 -22.88
CA LEU A 140 17.47 -9.73 -24.25
C LEU A 140 18.20 -8.39 -24.27
N GLY A 141 17.92 -7.50 -23.31
CA GLY A 141 18.62 -6.23 -23.16
C GLY A 141 20.10 -6.43 -22.82
N GLY A 142 20.41 -7.37 -21.94
CA GLY A 142 21.77 -7.77 -21.59
C GLY A 142 22.53 -8.35 -22.80
N LEU A 143 21.90 -9.25 -23.56
CA LEU A 143 22.46 -9.79 -24.80
C LEU A 143 22.70 -8.70 -25.85
N TYR A 144 21.72 -7.83 -26.07
CA TYR A 144 21.82 -6.72 -27.03
C TYR A 144 22.95 -5.74 -26.67
N LYS A 145 23.10 -5.41 -25.38
CA LYS A 145 24.17 -4.55 -24.88
C LYS A 145 25.48 -5.29 -24.62
N LYS A 146 25.55 -6.60 -24.90
CA LYS A 146 26.72 -7.47 -24.65
C LYS A 146 27.23 -7.41 -23.20
N ILE A 147 26.29 -7.36 -22.25
CA ILE A 147 26.56 -7.38 -20.81
C ILE A 147 26.64 -8.84 -20.36
N ASP A 148 27.63 -9.18 -19.53
CA ASP A 148 27.65 -10.47 -18.84
C ASP A 148 26.54 -10.52 -17.78
N ILE A 149 25.43 -11.15 -18.16
CA ILE A 149 24.20 -11.23 -17.35
C ILE A 149 24.45 -11.97 -16.04
N PHE A 150 25.25 -13.03 -16.05
CA PHE A 150 25.50 -13.82 -14.85
C PHE A 150 26.30 -13.00 -13.85
N SER A 151 27.40 -12.39 -14.29
CA SER A 151 28.22 -11.52 -13.43
C SER A 151 27.42 -10.33 -12.89
N ALA A 152 26.65 -9.65 -13.76
CA ALA A 152 25.78 -8.55 -13.34
C ALA A 152 24.69 -8.98 -12.32
N PHE A 153 24.14 -10.19 -12.47
CA PHE A 153 23.21 -10.75 -11.50
C PHE A 153 23.87 -10.99 -10.14
N ILE A 154 25.08 -11.57 -10.12
CA ILE A 154 25.84 -11.81 -8.88
C ILE A 154 26.16 -10.49 -8.17
N ASP A 155 26.61 -9.48 -8.91
CA ASP A 155 26.87 -8.14 -8.33
C ASP A 155 25.58 -7.50 -7.82
N GLY A 156 24.46 -7.65 -8.54
CA GLY A 156 23.14 -7.22 -8.08
C GLY A 156 22.73 -7.90 -6.78
N ALA A 157 22.93 -9.21 -6.66
CA ALA A 157 22.60 -9.99 -5.47
C ALA A 157 23.44 -9.57 -4.25
N LYS A 158 24.75 -9.34 -4.43
CA LYS A 158 25.64 -8.82 -3.38
C LYS A 158 25.19 -7.45 -2.88
N ASN A 159 24.92 -6.51 -3.79
CA ASN A 159 24.43 -5.18 -3.43
C ASN A 159 23.06 -5.23 -2.71
N GLY A 160 22.21 -6.20 -3.09
CA GLY A 160 20.94 -6.46 -2.42
C GLY A 160 21.14 -6.87 -0.95
N PHE A 161 22.17 -7.66 -0.66
CA PHE A 161 22.52 -8.07 0.71
C PHE A 161 22.96 -6.88 1.58
N ASP A 162 23.81 -6.00 1.05
CA ASP A 162 24.21 -4.75 1.75
C ASP A 162 23.01 -3.86 2.05
N THR A 163 22.10 -3.76 1.09
CA THR A 163 20.85 -3.01 1.25
C THR A 163 19.99 -3.61 2.36
N ALA A 164 19.86 -4.93 2.41
CA ALA A 164 19.11 -5.62 3.47
C ALA A 164 19.72 -5.33 4.86
N ILE A 165 21.04 -5.44 5.02
CA ILE A 165 21.73 -5.14 6.29
C ILE A 165 21.46 -3.71 6.75
N ARG A 166 21.54 -2.72 5.83
CA ARG A 166 21.26 -1.31 6.16
C ARG A 166 19.83 -1.08 6.64
N ILE A 167 18.87 -1.86 6.13
CA ILE A 167 17.45 -1.70 6.41
C ILE A 167 17.02 -2.43 7.69
N ILE A 168 17.65 -3.56 8.05
CA ILE A 168 17.28 -4.40 9.20
C ILE A 168 17.03 -3.61 10.50
N PRO A 169 17.92 -2.70 10.95
CA PRO A 169 17.72 -1.97 12.21
C PRO A 169 16.41 -1.17 12.24
N TYR A 170 16.06 -0.53 11.12
CA TYR A 170 14.84 0.26 11.00
C TYR A 170 13.59 -0.62 11.07
N ILE A 171 13.60 -1.77 10.40
CA ILE A 171 12.48 -2.72 10.43
C ILE A 171 12.30 -3.28 11.84
N LEU A 172 13.39 -3.68 12.50
CA LEU A 172 13.35 -4.21 13.87
C LEU A 172 12.74 -3.20 14.84
N GLY A 173 13.14 -1.92 14.75
CA GLY A 173 12.57 -0.86 15.58
C GLY A 173 11.05 -0.73 15.42
N ILE A 174 10.56 -0.74 14.18
CA ILE A 174 9.11 -0.67 13.90
C ILE A 174 8.39 -1.93 14.42
N LEU A 175 8.94 -3.13 14.21
CA LEU A 175 8.32 -4.38 14.68
C LEU A 175 8.23 -4.45 16.19
N VAL A 176 9.27 -4.01 16.91
CA VAL A 176 9.26 -3.92 18.38
C VAL A 176 8.23 -2.90 18.84
N ALA A 177 8.21 -1.69 18.27
CA ALA A 177 7.26 -0.64 18.63
C ALA A 177 5.80 -1.06 18.42
N VAL A 178 5.49 -1.69 17.28
CA VAL A 178 4.14 -2.22 16.99
C VAL A 178 3.76 -3.32 17.96
N SER A 179 4.69 -4.22 18.29
CA SER A 179 4.44 -5.31 19.24
C SER A 179 4.18 -4.78 20.65
N MET A 180 4.98 -3.81 21.11
CA MET A 180 4.76 -3.13 22.40
C MET A 180 3.41 -2.41 22.44
N LEU A 181 3.08 -1.65 21.40
CA LEU A 181 1.82 -0.92 21.31
C LEU A 181 0.62 -1.89 21.34
N ARG A 182 0.72 -3.02 20.63
CA ARG A 182 -0.34 -4.05 20.63
C ARG A 182 -0.50 -4.72 22.00
N THR A 183 0.60 -5.13 22.63
CA THR A 183 0.55 -5.84 23.93
C THR A 183 0.18 -4.91 25.09
N SER A 184 0.35 -3.59 24.94
CA SER A 184 0.03 -2.61 25.99
C SER A 184 -1.47 -2.41 26.25
N GLY A 185 -2.37 -2.92 25.40
CA GLY A 185 -3.82 -2.65 25.49
C GLY A 185 -4.22 -1.24 25.00
N THR A 186 -3.27 -0.46 24.47
CA THR A 186 -3.56 0.90 23.96
C THR A 186 -4.60 0.88 22.85
N PHE A 187 -4.54 -0.10 21.93
CA PHE A 187 -5.55 -0.21 20.88
C PHE A 187 -6.94 -0.47 21.46
N ASP A 188 -7.08 -1.36 22.43
CA ASP A 188 -8.37 -1.65 23.06
C ASP A 188 -8.97 -0.40 23.73
N ALA A 189 -8.13 0.38 24.40
CA ALA A 189 -8.54 1.66 25.01
C ALA A 189 -9.01 2.68 23.95
N VAL A 190 -8.25 2.86 22.87
CA VAL A 190 -8.60 3.77 21.77
C VAL A 190 -9.91 3.32 21.09
N ILE A 191 -10.04 2.04 20.78
CA ILE A 191 -11.23 1.48 20.11
C ILE A 191 -12.46 1.60 20.99
N THR A 192 -12.34 1.30 22.28
CA THR A 192 -13.44 1.47 23.26
C THR A 192 -13.84 2.94 23.37
N GLY A 193 -12.88 3.86 23.47
CA GLY A 193 -13.13 5.30 23.50
C GLY A 193 -13.83 5.80 22.23
N MET A 194 -13.40 5.34 21.05
CA MET A 194 -14.07 5.67 19.78
C MET A 194 -15.49 5.12 19.75
N LYS A 195 -15.71 3.87 20.19
CA LYS A 195 -17.04 3.25 20.22
C LYS A 195 -17.99 4.05 21.11
N GLN A 196 -17.55 4.44 22.31
CA GLN A 196 -18.33 5.28 23.22
C GLN A 196 -18.62 6.65 22.62
N PHE A 197 -17.61 7.31 22.04
CA PHE A 197 -17.77 8.62 21.40
C PHE A 197 -18.84 8.60 20.31
N PHE A 198 -18.76 7.66 19.36
CA PHE A 198 -19.74 7.56 18.27
C PHE A 198 -21.11 7.08 18.75
N ALA A 199 -21.18 6.23 19.77
CA ALA A 199 -22.44 5.81 20.38
C ALA A 199 -23.18 7.00 21.02
N VAL A 200 -22.48 7.90 21.72
CA VAL A 200 -23.06 9.12 22.31
C VAL A 200 -23.61 10.06 21.22
N LEU A 201 -22.99 10.09 20.06
CA LEU A 201 -23.46 10.86 18.90
C LEU A 201 -24.65 10.20 18.17
N GLY A 202 -25.10 9.01 18.60
CA GLY A 202 -26.15 8.26 17.93
C GLY A 202 -25.73 7.68 16.57
N ALA A 203 -24.42 7.61 16.30
CA ALA A 203 -23.89 7.08 15.05
C ALA A 203 -23.77 5.55 15.09
N ASP A 204 -23.81 4.93 13.92
CA ASP A 204 -23.51 3.51 13.76
C ASP A 204 -22.04 3.23 14.14
N THR A 205 -21.81 2.30 15.06
CA THR A 205 -20.47 1.97 15.56
C THR A 205 -19.85 0.71 14.95
N ARG A 206 -20.51 0.04 13.99
CA ARG A 206 -20.03 -1.23 13.39
C ARG A 206 -18.64 -1.10 12.78
N PHE A 207 -18.30 0.08 12.23
CA PHE A 207 -16.98 0.33 11.65
C PHE A 207 -15.84 0.32 12.68
N VAL A 208 -16.15 0.62 13.95
CA VAL A 208 -15.15 0.77 15.01
C VAL A 208 -14.41 -0.55 15.25
N ASP A 209 -15.10 -1.67 15.13
CA ASP A 209 -14.54 -3.01 15.35
C ASP A 209 -13.55 -3.42 14.22
N GLY A 210 -13.56 -2.71 13.07
CA GLY A 210 -12.59 -2.90 11.97
C GLY A 210 -11.38 -1.94 12.01
N LEU A 211 -11.44 -0.88 12.82
CA LEU A 211 -10.38 0.14 12.90
C LEU A 211 -9.00 -0.34 13.34
N PRO A 212 -8.82 -1.41 14.17
CA PRO A 212 -7.48 -1.83 14.54
C PRO A 212 -6.58 -2.15 13.33
N THR A 213 -7.15 -2.69 12.25
CA THR A 213 -6.43 -2.95 11.00
C THR A 213 -5.95 -1.65 10.36
N ALA A 214 -6.80 -0.62 10.29
CA ALA A 214 -6.46 0.70 9.76
C ALA A 214 -5.36 1.39 10.57
N LEU A 215 -5.41 1.33 11.90
CA LEU A 215 -4.43 1.98 12.77
C LEU A 215 -3.04 1.35 12.68
N ILE A 216 -2.96 0.03 12.50
CA ILE A 216 -1.68 -0.67 12.35
C ILE A 216 -1.13 -0.56 10.93
N ARG A 217 -1.98 -0.35 9.92
CA ARG A 217 -1.57 -0.38 8.51
C ARG A 217 -0.42 0.59 8.16
N PRO A 218 -0.42 1.87 8.58
CA PRO A 218 0.70 2.78 8.33
C PRO A 218 2.04 2.29 8.91
N LEU A 219 1.99 1.46 9.96
CA LEU A 219 3.17 0.96 10.67
C LEU A 219 3.67 -0.36 10.07
N SER A 220 2.78 -1.32 9.84
CA SER A 220 3.16 -2.66 9.36
C SER A 220 2.00 -3.41 8.67
N GLY A 221 2.22 -3.79 7.41
CA GLY A 221 1.24 -4.50 6.59
C GLY A 221 1.07 -5.97 7.01
N GLY A 222 2.11 -6.57 7.59
CA GLY A 222 2.04 -7.91 8.17
C GLY A 222 1.26 -7.94 9.49
N ALA A 223 1.50 -6.96 10.37
CA ALA A 223 0.75 -6.83 11.62
C ALA A 223 -0.72 -6.48 11.36
N ALA A 224 -0.99 -5.58 10.39
CA ALA A 224 -2.36 -5.27 9.96
C ALA A 224 -3.09 -6.49 9.40
N ARG A 225 -2.40 -7.37 8.66
CA ARG A 225 -2.96 -8.65 8.21
C ARG A 225 -3.33 -9.54 9.40
N GLY A 226 -2.50 -9.58 10.43
CA GLY A 226 -2.80 -10.27 11.69
C GLY A 226 -4.07 -9.73 12.36
N MET A 227 -4.26 -8.41 12.38
CA MET A 227 -5.49 -7.79 12.90
C MET A 227 -6.70 -8.15 12.05
N MET A 228 -6.58 -8.11 10.72
CA MET A 228 -7.66 -8.52 9.82
C MET A 228 -8.10 -9.96 10.09
N VAL A 229 -7.14 -10.89 10.25
CA VAL A 229 -7.44 -12.28 10.62
C VAL A 229 -8.11 -12.35 11.99
N SER A 230 -7.62 -11.60 12.98
CA SER A 230 -8.21 -11.53 14.32
C SER A 230 -9.66 -11.03 14.29
N THR A 231 -9.98 -10.04 13.45
CA THR A 231 -11.36 -9.56 13.25
C THR A 231 -12.23 -10.68 12.66
N MET A 232 -11.74 -11.41 11.66
CA MET A 232 -12.45 -12.54 11.05
C MET A 232 -12.73 -13.68 12.02
N THR A 233 -11.75 -14.02 12.88
CA THR A 233 -11.94 -15.06 13.90
C THR A 233 -12.91 -14.62 15.00
N THR A 234 -12.97 -13.33 15.31
CA THR A 234 -13.80 -12.79 16.40
C THR A 234 -15.26 -12.58 15.99
N PHE A 235 -15.48 -11.98 14.81
CA PHE A 235 -16.82 -11.56 14.36
C PHE A 235 -17.36 -12.44 13.21
N GLY A 236 -16.57 -13.37 12.69
CA GLY A 236 -16.89 -14.15 11.49
C GLY A 236 -16.40 -13.46 10.20
N PRO A 237 -16.05 -14.24 9.16
CA PRO A 237 -15.42 -13.74 7.93
C PRO A 237 -16.33 -12.83 7.09
N ASP A 238 -17.64 -13.00 7.19
CA ASP A 238 -18.67 -12.23 6.48
C ASP A 238 -19.25 -11.07 7.29
N SER A 239 -18.73 -10.79 8.50
CA SER A 239 -19.18 -9.63 9.27
C SER A 239 -18.77 -8.30 8.63
N PHE A 240 -19.51 -7.24 8.95
CA PHE A 240 -19.18 -5.88 8.52
C PHE A 240 -17.74 -5.49 8.88
N ALA A 241 -17.34 -5.75 10.14
CA ALA A 241 -15.99 -5.48 10.62
C ALA A 241 -14.92 -6.25 9.83
N SER A 242 -15.17 -7.52 9.49
CA SER A 242 -14.25 -8.35 8.70
C SER A 242 -14.08 -7.86 7.26
N ARG A 243 -15.17 -7.45 6.61
CA ARG A 243 -15.13 -6.84 5.27
C ARG A 243 -14.36 -5.52 5.30
N LEU A 244 -14.66 -4.66 6.27
CA LEU A 244 -13.97 -3.38 6.45
C LEU A 244 -12.47 -3.56 6.71
N SER A 245 -12.08 -4.49 7.61
CA SER A 245 -10.69 -4.87 7.84
C SER A 245 -10.01 -5.39 6.57
N GLY A 246 -10.74 -6.15 5.74
CA GLY A 246 -10.29 -6.58 4.42
C GLY A 246 -9.97 -5.40 3.49
N ILE A 247 -10.87 -4.41 3.44
CA ILE A 247 -10.68 -3.20 2.65
C ILE A 247 -9.45 -2.41 3.12
N PHE A 248 -9.31 -2.18 4.42
CA PHE A 248 -8.12 -1.51 4.98
C PHE A 248 -6.81 -2.23 4.64
N GLN A 249 -6.80 -3.56 4.72
CA GLN A 249 -5.62 -4.36 4.38
C GLN A 249 -5.26 -4.28 2.88
N GLY A 250 -6.25 -4.06 2.02
CA GLY A 250 -6.09 -3.94 0.56
C GLY A 250 -5.77 -2.53 0.05
N ALA A 251 -5.97 -1.50 0.88
CA ALA A 251 -6.14 -0.09 0.46
C ALA A 251 -4.86 0.73 0.20
N ALA A 252 -3.79 0.57 0.98
CA ALA A 252 -2.58 1.40 0.88
C ALA A 252 -1.36 0.62 1.37
N ASP A 253 -0.13 1.06 1.08
CA ASP A 253 1.08 0.44 1.63
C ASP A 253 1.40 0.96 3.04
N THR A 254 2.61 0.71 3.55
CA THR A 254 2.99 1.02 4.93
C THR A 254 3.77 2.34 5.03
N THR A 255 3.13 3.42 5.49
CA THR A 255 3.73 4.77 5.56
C THR A 255 5.10 4.82 6.25
N PHE A 256 5.21 4.40 7.51
CA PHE A 256 6.45 4.52 8.27
C PHE A 256 7.54 3.57 7.77
N TYR A 257 7.15 2.37 7.35
CA TYR A 257 8.08 1.40 6.76
C TYR A 257 8.65 1.90 5.44
N VAL A 258 7.80 2.41 4.54
CA VAL A 258 8.22 2.96 3.24
C VAL A 258 9.16 4.14 3.45
N VAL A 259 8.85 5.05 4.37
CA VAL A 259 9.74 6.16 4.72
C VAL A 259 11.09 5.64 5.24
N ALA A 260 11.08 4.75 6.23
CA ALA A 260 12.29 4.26 6.86
C ALA A 260 13.21 3.54 5.87
N VAL A 261 12.64 2.72 4.99
CA VAL A 261 13.40 1.95 4.00
C VAL A 261 13.97 2.85 2.89
N TYR A 262 13.15 3.71 2.28
CA TYR A 262 13.58 4.52 1.14
C TYR A 262 14.48 5.67 1.55
N PHE A 263 14.15 6.41 2.61
CA PHE A 263 15.01 7.50 3.08
C PHE A 263 16.24 6.96 3.82
N GLY A 264 16.11 5.86 4.56
CA GLY A 264 17.23 5.20 5.21
C GLY A 264 18.27 4.67 4.22
N SER A 265 17.86 4.16 3.05
CA SER A 265 18.80 3.65 2.04
C SER A 265 19.69 4.73 1.41
N VAL A 266 19.25 5.99 1.42
CA VAL A 266 19.96 7.13 0.83
C VAL A 266 20.44 8.16 1.86
N GLY A 267 20.28 7.87 3.15
CA GLY A 267 20.79 8.70 4.25
C GLY A 267 20.02 10.00 4.51
N ILE A 268 18.77 10.13 4.05
CA ILE A 268 17.93 11.29 4.37
C ILE A 268 17.57 11.27 5.86
N LYS A 269 17.81 12.39 6.56
CA LYS A 269 17.50 12.58 7.99
C LYS A 269 16.25 13.45 8.19
N ASN A 270 16.08 14.47 7.36
CA ASN A 270 14.93 15.37 7.41
C ASN A 270 13.91 15.00 6.33
N THR A 271 12.82 14.38 6.75
CA THR A 271 11.72 13.92 5.88
C THR A 271 10.80 15.04 5.41
N ARG A 272 10.99 16.27 5.90
CA ARG A 272 10.12 17.43 5.66
C ARG A 272 8.65 17.07 5.92
N TYR A 273 7.78 17.26 4.92
CA TYR A 273 6.35 17.03 5.03
C TYR A 273 5.89 15.66 4.52
N SER A 274 6.80 14.73 4.19
CA SER A 274 6.42 13.44 3.58
C SER A 274 5.53 12.60 4.49
N ILE A 275 5.91 12.40 5.75
CA ILE A 275 5.16 11.57 6.72
C ILE A 275 3.76 12.16 6.92
N GLY A 276 3.65 13.47 7.14
CA GLY A 276 2.36 14.12 7.32
C GLY A 276 1.45 13.98 6.09
N THR A 277 2.00 14.15 4.88
CA THR A 277 1.24 13.95 3.65
C THR A 277 0.78 12.51 3.48
N MET A 278 1.63 11.53 3.78
CA MET A 278 1.30 10.11 3.68
C MET A 278 0.22 9.71 4.69
N LEU A 279 0.31 10.18 5.94
CA LEU A 279 -0.72 9.95 6.95
C LEU A 279 -2.06 10.62 6.60
N LEU A 280 -2.05 11.79 5.94
CA LEU A 280 -3.27 12.41 5.43
C LEU A 280 -3.89 11.59 4.29
N ALA A 281 -3.08 11.05 3.40
CA ALA A 281 -3.56 10.14 2.35
C ALA A 281 -4.13 8.85 2.97
N ASP A 282 -3.47 8.27 3.98
CA ASP A 282 -3.96 7.11 4.74
C ASP A 282 -5.32 7.43 5.40
N LEU A 283 -5.48 8.62 5.99
CA LEU A 283 -6.75 9.05 6.57
C LEU A 283 -7.86 9.13 5.51
N VAL A 284 -7.57 9.67 4.32
CA VAL A 284 -8.52 9.67 3.20
C VAL A 284 -8.92 8.23 2.85
N CYS A 285 -7.96 7.31 2.72
CA CYS A 285 -8.25 5.89 2.49
C CYS A 285 -9.15 5.29 3.57
N VAL A 286 -8.90 5.60 4.84
CA VAL A 286 -9.71 5.09 5.96
C VAL A 286 -11.14 5.59 5.88
N ILE A 287 -11.34 6.89 5.65
CA ILE A 287 -12.67 7.48 5.52
C ILE A 287 -13.42 6.90 4.32
N THR A 288 -12.75 6.82 3.16
CA THR A 288 -13.34 6.23 1.95
C THR A 288 -13.70 4.76 2.15
N ALA A 289 -12.86 3.97 2.81
CA ALA A 289 -13.13 2.56 3.09
C ALA A 289 -14.33 2.37 4.02
N ILE A 290 -14.47 3.20 5.07
CA ILE A 290 -15.63 3.16 5.96
C ILE A 290 -16.91 3.49 5.16
N PHE A 291 -16.89 4.56 4.38
CA PHE A 291 -18.03 4.97 3.55
C PHE A 291 -18.44 3.87 2.55
N LEU A 292 -17.48 3.31 1.81
CA LEU A 292 -17.78 2.24 0.84
C LEU A 292 -18.22 0.95 1.52
N CYS A 293 -17.70 0.63 2.69
CA CYS A 293 -18.15 -0.56 3.42
C CYS A 293 -19.62 -0.43 3.83
N TYR A 294 -20.05 0.76 4.29
CA TYR A 294 -21.48 1.02 4.54
C TYR A 294 -22.30 1.01 3.24
N LEU A 295 -21.77 1.56 2.14
CA LEU A 295 -22.48 1.58 0.87
C LEU A 295 -22.72 0.17 0.28
N PHE A 296 -21.75 -0.73 0.42
CA PHE A 296 -21.81 -2.08 -0.18
C PHE A 296 -22.37 -3.15 0.78
N PHE A 297 -22.20 -2.98 2.09
CA PHE A 297 -22.47 -4.02 3.10
C PHE A 297 -23.22 -3.52 4.34
N GLY A 298 -23.63 -2.25 4.35
CA GLY A 298 -24.25 -1.55 5.49
C GLY A 298 -25.71 -1.87 5.70
#